data_AF-A0A227J4B5-F1
#
_entry.id   AF-A0A227J4B5-F1
#
_cell.length_a   1.000
_cell.length_b   1.000
_cell.length_c   1.000
_cell.angle_alpha   90.00
_cell.angle_beta   90.00
_cell.angle_gamma   90.00
#
_symmetry.space_group_name_H-M   'P 1'
#
loop_
_entity.id
_entity.type
_entity.pdbx_description
1 polymer ?
#
loop_
_entity_poly.entity_id
_entity_poly.type
_entity_poly.pdbx_seq_one_letter_code
_entity_poly.pdbx_strand_id
1 'polypeptide(L)'
;SEDRISPILAELSEFESFPRCGDLRIETPDTNEAKELLKFCRKFTVPMRQALRGKGLMWNKDNAKKPVLHICFVAPGHCYVGYSLPGNNSQFFMGIPRLKFPA
;
A
#
# COMPACT_ATOMS: atom_id res chain seq x y z
N SER A 1 -10.17 15.05 13.12
CA SER A 1 -10.69 14.07 12.16
C SER A 1 -9.78 12.85 12.23
N GLU A 2 -10.20 11.82 12.97
CA GLU A 2 -9.31 10.81 13.55
C GLU A 2 -9.29 9.47 12.80
N ASP A 3 -10.23 9.26 11.87
CA ASP A 3 -10.36 7.99 11.11
C ASP A 3 -9.91 8.14 9.66
N ARG A 4 -8.75 7.55 9.35
CA ARG A 4 -8.14 7.53 8.01
C ARG A 4 -8.30 6.19 7.29
N ILE A 5 -8.85 5.18 7.95
CA ILE A 5 -8.94 3.81 7.41
C ILE A 5 -10.30 3.59 6.78
N SER A 6 -11.37 3.99 7.47
CA SER A 6 -12.74 3.73 6.99
C SER A 6 -13.03 4.30 5.60
N PRO A 7 -12.58 5.52 5.22
CA PRO A 7 -12.80 6.03 3.87
C PRO A 7 -12.15 5.17 2.80
N ILE A 8 -10.94 4.66 3.05
CA ILE A 8 -10.21 3.80 2.10
C ILE A 8 -10.90 2.44 1.96
N LEU A 9 -11.38 1.88 3.07
CA LEU A 9 -12.10 0.60 3.04
C LEU A 9 -13.46 0.70 2.34
N ALA A 10 -14.18 1.81 2.55
CA ALA A 10 -15.45 2.08 1.90
C ALA A 10 -15.27 2.17 0.38
N GLU A 11 -14.29 2.96 -0.06
CA GLU A 11 -13.95 3.09 -1.48
C GLU A 11 -13.58 1.72 -2.09
N LEU A 12 -12.77 0.92 -1.40
CA LEU A 12 -12.39 -0.43 -1.84
C LEU A 12 -13.58 -1.41 -1.93
N SER A 13 -14.61 -1.25 -1.10
CA SER A 13 -15.80 -2.12 -1.15
C SER A 13 -16.74 -1.83 -2.32
N GLU A 14 -16.68 -0.63 -2.90
CA GLU A 14 -17.46 -0.28 -4.10
C GLU A 14 -16.91 -0.96 -5.37
N PHE A 15 -15.65 -1.42 -5.35
CA PHE A 15 -15.04 -2.15 -6.46
C PHE A 15 -15.37 -3.64 -6.38
N GLU A 16 -16.48 -4.06 -6.98
CA GLU A 16 -16.94 -5.47 -6.99
C GLU A 16 -15.87 -6.50 -7.44
N SER A 17 -14.95 -6.08 -8.30
CA SER A 17 -13.89 -6.93 -8.87
C SER A 17 -12.51 -6.75 -8.24
N PHE A 18 -12.40 -6.06 -7.09
CA PHE A 18 -11.13 -5.87 -6.42
C PHE A 18 -10.57 -7.22 -5.90
N PRO A 19 -9.38 -7.64 -6.33
CA PRO A 19 -8.87 -8.96 -5.98
C PRO A 19 -8.40 -9.01 -4.52
N ARG A 20 -8.46 -10.20 -3.93
CA ARG A 20 -7.81 -10.45 -2.64
C ARG A 20 -6.28 -10.42 -2.77
N CYS A 21 -5.64 -9.41 -2.18
CA CYS A 21 -4.22 -9.13 -2.33
C CYS A 21 -3.33 -9.90 -1.35
N GLY A 22 -2.12 -10.24 -1.79
CA GLY A 22 -1.11 -10.95 -1.00
C GLY A 22 -0.04 -10.06 -0.38
N ASP A 23 0.03 -8.79 -0.75
CA ASP A 23 0.97 -7.82 -0.21
C ASP A 23 0.32 -6.42 -0.19
N LEU A 24 0.84 -5.53 0.65
CA LEU A 24 0.42 -4.14 0.77
C LEU A 24 1.63 -3.23 0.72
N ARG A 25 1.61 -2.28 -0.21
CA ARG A 25 2.59 -1.21 -0.31
C ARG A 25 1.88 0.13 -0.17
N ILE A 26 2.27 0.87 0.88
CA ILE A 26 1.84 2.26 1.09
C ILE A 26 3.02 3.16 0.75
N GLU A 27 2.88 3.90 -0.34
CA GLU A 27 3.97 4.55 -1.05
C GLU A 27 3.68 6.05 -1.22
N THR A 28 4.66 6.77 -1.76
CA THR A 28 4.59 8.19 -2.10
C THR A 28 5.57 8.46 -3.24
N PRO A 29 5.37 9.50 -4.08
CA PRO A 29 6.38 9.92 -5.05
C PRO A 29 7.75 10.20 -4.39
N ASP A 30 8.84 9.81 -5.04
CA ASP A 30 10.21 10.01 -4.55
C ASP A 30 10.68 11.46 -4.81
N THR A 31 10.15 12.39 -4.02
CA THR A 31 10.52 13.80 -4.02
C THR A 31 11.04 14.21 -2.65
N ASN A 32 11.76 15.33 -2.56
CA ASN A 32 12.29 15.81 -1.29
C ASN A 32 11.17 16.21 -0.32
N GLU A 33 10.10 16.79 -0.86
CA GLU A 33 8.93 17.29 -0.14
C GLU A 33 8.11 16.14 0.46
N ALA A 34 8.11 14.98 -0.22
CA ALA A 34 7.38 13.79 0.20
C ALA A 34 8.10 12.94 1.28
N LYS A 35 9.30 13.31 1.73
CA LYS A 35 10.06 12.52 2.72
C LYS A 35 9.34 12.38 4.06
N GLU A 36 8.64 13.41 4.51
CA GLU A 36 7.82 13.33 5.73
C GLU A 36 6.58 12.44 5.52
N LEU A 37 6.00 12.47 4.32
CA LEU A 37 4.87 11.61 3.95
C LEU A 37 5.30 10.13 3.94
N LEU A 38 6.52 9.82 3.51
CA LEU A 38 7.06 8.47 3.56
C LEU A 38 7.15 7.91 5.00
N LYS A 39 7.47 8.75 5.99
CA LYS A 39 7.46 8.34 7.41
C LYS A 39 6.03 8.00 7.86
N PHE A 40 5.05 8.79 7.44
CA PHE A 40 3.63 8.51 7.69
C PHE A 40 3.21 7.19 7.03
N CYS A 41 3.48 7.01 5.73
CA CYS A 41 3.12 5.80 4.99
C CYS A 41 3.62 4.54 5.69
N ARG A 42 4.89 4.53 6.13
CA ARG A 42 5.48 3.40 6.87
C ARG A 42 4.76 3.07 8.17
N LYS A 43 4.39 4.09 8.96
CA LYS A 43 3.64 3.90 10.21
C LYS A 43 2.20 3.47 9.95
N PHE A 44 1.61 3.95 8.87
CA PHE A 44 0.23 3.66 8.48
C PHE A 44 0.05 2.24 7.90
N THR A 45 1.11 1.63 7.36
CA THR A 45 1.07 0.27 6.78
C THR A 45 0.52 -0.79 7.74
N VAL A 46 0.95 -0.79 9.00
CA VAL A 46 0.54 -1.82 9.98
C VAL A 46 -0.96 -1.78 10.28
N PRO A 47 -1.55 -0.65 10.73
CA PRO A 47 -2.97 -0.60 11.02
C PRO A 47 -3.83 -0.79 9.76
N MET A 48 -3.42 -0.25 8.61
CA MET A 48 -4.16 -0.46 7.36
C MET A 48 -4.17 -1.94 6.94
N ARG A 49 -3.03 -2.64 7.06
CA ARG A 49 -2.94 -4.08 6.76
C ARG A 49 -3.87 -4.91 7.64
N GLN A 50 -3.94 -4.60 8.93
CA GLN A 50 -4.85 -5.28 9.86
C GLN A 50 -6.31 -5.07 9.45
N ALA A 51 -6.68 -3.84 9.11
CA ALA A 51 -8.03 -3.51 8.67
C ALA A 51 -8.41 -4.21 7.36
N LEU A 52 -7.51 -4.23 6.37
CA LEU A 52 -7.71 -4.94 5.09
C LEU A 52 -7.86 -6.45 5.28
N ARG A 53 -7.08 -7.06 6.18
CA ARG A 53 -7.23 -8.48 6.54
C ARG A 53 -8.57 -8.75 7.22
N GLY A 54 -8.99 -7.89 8.15
CA GLY A 54 -10.29 -7.97 8.81
C GLY A 54 -11.48 -7.87 7.85
N LYS A 55 -11.34 -7.13 6.75
CA LYS A 55 -12.34 -7.03 5.67
C LYS A 55 -12.22 -8.11 4.58
N GLY A 56 -11.26 -9.03 4.69
CA GLY A 56 -11.05 -10.09 3.69
C GLY A 56 -10.38 -9.64 2.39
N LEU A 57 -10.00 -8.37 2.26
CA LEU A 57 -9.32 -7.80 1.08
C LEU A 57 -7.86 -8.25 0.97
N MET A 58 -7.27 -8.73 2.07
CA MET A 58 -5.93 -9.31 2.09
C MET A 58 -5.91 -10.76 2.60
N TRP A 59 -4.89 -11.50 2.19
CA TRP A 59 -4.54 -12.77 2.80
C TRP A 59 -3.94 -12.56 4.20
N ASN A 60 -4.18 -13.51 5.11
CA ASN A 60 -3.68 -13.44 6.49
C ASN A 60 -2.15 -13.55 6.57
N LYS A 61 -1.54 -14.21 5.58
CA LYS A 61 -0.10 -14.30 5.38
C LYS A 61 0.23 -13.71 4.01
N ASP A 62 1.41 -13.09 3.91
CA ASP A 62 1.85 -12.49 2.66
C ASP A 62 2.05 -13.58 1.60
N ASN A 63 1.71 -13.26 0.34
CA ASN A 63 1.73 -14.21 -0.75
C ASN A 63 2.16 -13.53 -2.07
N ALA A 64 3.40 -13.78 -2.48
CA ALA A 64 3.99 -13.19 -3.69
C ALA A 64 3.30 -13.63 -5.01
N LYS A 65 2.48 -14.69 -4.98
CA LYS A 65 1.71 -15.17 -6.15
C LYS A 65 0.36 -14.46 -6.30
N LYS A 66 0.04 -13.50 -5.44
CA LYS A 66 -1.22 -12.75 -5.45
C LYS A 66 -0.96 -11.28 -5.77
N PRO A 67 -1.96 -10.54 -6.25
CA PRO A 67 -1.81 -9.11 -6.54
C PRO A 67 -1.29 -8.33 -5.33
N VAL A 68 -0.56 -7.26 -5.61
CA VAL A 68 -0.05 -6.32 -4.61
C VAL A 68 -1.03 -5.15 -4.54
N LEU A 69 -1.55 -4.85 -3.35
CA LEU A 69 -2.36 -3.66 -3.11
C LEU A 69 -1.44 -2.45 -2.94
N HIS A 70 -1.73 -1.37 -3.66
CA HIS A 70 -1.00 -0.11 -3.58
C HIS A 70 -1.89 1.00 -3.04
N ILE A 71 -1.36 1.75 -2.07
CA ILE A 71 -1.93 3.02 -1.63
C ILE A 71 -0.84 4.07 -1.82
N CYS A 72 -0.98 4.92 -2.83
CA CYS A 72 0.00 5.96 -3.15
C CYS A 72 -0.49 7.30 -2.65
N PHE A 73 0.13 7.83 -1.58
CA PHE A 73 -0.16 9.16 -1.08
C PHE A 73 0.56 10.21 -1.94
N VAL A 74 -0.20 11.14 -2.51
CA VAL A 74 0.34 12.25 -3.33
C VAL A 74 0.41 13.56 -2.55
N ALA A 75 -0.35 13.66 -1.45
CA ALA A 75 -0.30 14.73 -0.47
C ALA A 75 -0.84 14.22 0.88
N PRO A 76 -0.66 14.94 2.00
CA PRO A 76 -1.27 14.58 3.27
C PRO A 76 -2.80 14.47 3.15
N GLY A 77 -3.35 13.28 3.43
CA GLY A 77 -4.78 13.03 3.32
C GLY A 77 -5.31 12.75 1.90
N HIS A 78 -4.45 12.76 0.88
CA HIS A 78 -4.83 12.47 -0.50
C HIS A 78 -4.04 11.26 -1.02
N CYS A 79 -4.74 10.20 -1.42
CA CYS A 79 -4.12 9.00 -1.98
C CYS A 79 -4.93 8.40 -3.12
N TYR A 80 -4.23 7.68 -3.98
CA TYR A 80 -4.82 6.74 -4.93
C TYR A 80 -4.70 5.33 -4.39
N VAL A 81 -5.68 4.49 -4.74
CA VAL A 81 -5.72 3.08 -4.35
C VAL A 81 -5.85 2.24 -5.61
N GLY A 82 -5.11 1.13 -5.65
CA GLY A 82 -5.16 0.21 -6.78
C GLY A 82 -4.40 -1.07 -6.48
N TYR A 83 -4.16 -1.86 -7.52
CA TYR A 83 -3.36 -3.07 -7.41
C TYR A 83 -2.51 -3.30 -8.67
N SER A 84 -1.51 -4.15 -8.54
CA SER A 84 -0.70 -4.62 -9.66
C SER A 84 -0.65 -6.14 -9.70
N LEU A 85 -0.52 -6.70 -10.89
CA LEU A 85 -0.47 -8.14 -11.09
C LEU A 85 0.88 -8.74 -10.63
N PRO A 86 0.86 -9.94 -10.02
CA PRO A 86 2.09 -10.65 -9.68
C PRO A 86 2.86 -10.99 -10.96
N GLY A 87 4.18 -10.77 -10.95
CA GLY A 87 5.05 -11.06 -12.10
C GLY A 87 5.01 -10.02 -13.23
N ASN A 88 4.17 -8.98 -13.12
CA ASN A 88 4.14 -7.85 -14.05
C ASN A 88 4.20 -6.51 -13.29
N ASN A 89 5.05 -6.47 -12.26
CA ASN A 89 5.32 -5.27 -11.47
C ASN A 89 6.76 -5.32 -10.95
N SER A 90 7.23 -4.21 -10.38
CA SER A 90 8.46 -4.24 -9.60
C SER A 90 8.24 -5.00 -8.29
N GLN A 91 9.17 -5.88 -7.94
CA GLN A 91 9.16 -6.57 -6.65
C GLN A 91 9.56 -5.66 -5.47
N PHE A 92 10.08 -4.47 -5.76
CA PHE A 92 10.62 -3.56 -4.76
C PHE A 92 9.59 -2.52 -4.33
N PHE A 93 9.65 -2.15 -3.04
CA PHE A 93 8.90 -1.01 -2.50
C PHE A 93 9.28 0.28 -3.22
N MET A 94 8.29 1.06 -3.65
CA MET A 94 8.42 2.25 -4.51
C MET A 94 9.12 1.98 -5.84
N GLY A 95 9.28 0.72 -6.24
CA GLY A 95 10.07 0.34 -7.40
C GLY A 95 11.59 0.48 -7.22
N ILE A 96 12.08 0.81 -6.02
CA ILE A 96 13.50 1.13 -5.76
C ILE A 96 14.15 0.02 -4.91
N PRO A 97 15.15 -0.72 -5.44
CA PRO A 97 15.91 -1.69 -4.66
C PRO A 97 16.67 -1.00 -3.53
N ARG A 98 16.58 -1.55 -2.30
CA ARG A 98 17.40 -1.07 -1.18
C ARG A 98 18.76 -1.73 -1.21
N LEU A 99 19.77 -0.96 -1.65
CA LEU A 99 21.17 -1.37 -1.67
C LEU A 99 21.95 -0.64 -0.58
N LYS A 100 22.97 -1.30 -0.04
CA LYS A 100 23.93 -0.69 0.88
C LYS A 100 25.24 -0.49 0.12
N PHE A 101 25.84 0.70 0.21
CA PHE A 101 27.14 0.95 -0.40
C PHE A 101 28.18 -0.01 0.21
N PRO A 102 28.99 -0.70 -0.61
CA PRO A 102 30.05 -1.58 -0.11
C PRO A 102 31.07 -0.74 0.68
N ALA A 103 31.56 -1.28 1.79
CA ALA A 103 32.55 -0.62 2.64
C ALA A 103 33.92 -0.54 1.95
#